data_AF-A0A0M2NTW5-F1
#
_entry.id   AF-A0A0M2NTW5-F1
#
_cell.length_a   1.000
_cell.length_b   1.000
_cell.length_c   1.000
_cell.angle_alpha   90.00
_cell.angle_beta   90.00
_cell.angle_gamma   90.00
#
_symmetry.space_group_name_H-M   'P 1'
#
loop_
_entity.id
_entity.type
_entity.pdbx_description
1 polymer ?
#
loop_
_entity_poly.entity_id
_entity_poly.type
_entity_poly.pdbx_seq_one_letter_code
_entity_poly.pdbx_strand_id
1 'polypeptide(L)'
;MRKATKQELEDFIRVNDFGVDGIYDKDSAIKHFRNSSKQFKSELNQYKQAYQHCVDDLIVLRANNKRLERENAEQLALLKQFRKLIDYKLTLHQGSSMYREYRSKLDQLGVK
;
A
#
# COMPACT_ATOMS: atom_id res chain seq x y z
N MET A 1 15.09 42.81 25.60
CA MET A 1 14.89 42.42 24.18
C MET A 1 14.63 43.66 23.36
N ARG A 2 15.37 43.86 22.25
CA ARG A 2 15.17 44.99 21.33
C ARG A 2 13.93 44.72 20.46
N LYS A 3 13.11 45.74 20.23
CA LYS A 3 12.00 45.67 19.26
C LYS A 3 12.57 45.79 17.84
N ALA A 4 12.08 44.95 16.94
CA ALA A 4 12.41 45.03 15.53
C ALA A 4 12.04 46.41 14.96
N THR A 5 12.91 46.94 14.12
CA THR A 5 12.74 48.19 13.40
C THR A 5 11.76 47.99 12.23
N LYS A 6 11.17 49.09 11.78
CA LYS A 6 10.24 49.08 10.63
C LYS A 6 10.91 48.46 9.38
N GLN A 7 12.18 48.79 9.14
CA GLN A 7 12.95 48.25 8.01
C GLN A 7 13.15 46.74 8.10
N GLU A 8 13.51 46.22 9.29
CA GLU A 8 13.69 44.77 9.51
C GLU A 8 12.39 43.98 9.27
N LEU A 9 11.23 44.58 9.57
CA LEU A 9 9.93 43.97 9.29
C LEU A 9 9.58 44.01 7.80
N GLU A 10 9.87 45.11 7.12
CA GLU A 10 9.65 45.26 5.67
C GLU A 10 10.55 44.31 4.86
N ASP A 11 11.82 44.17 5.24
CA ASP A 11 12.76 43.25 4.61
C ASP A 11 12.36 41.79 4.86
N PHE A 12 11.88 41.47 6.06
CA PHE A 12 11.35 40.14 6.37
C PHE A 12 10.13 39.77 5.51
N ILE A 13 9.20 40.72 5.31
CA ILE A 13 8.01 40.52 4.47
C ILE A 13 8.41 40.37 2.99
N ARG A 14 9.42 41.11 2.53
CA ARG A 14 9.90 41.08 1.14
C ARG A 14 10.66 39.79 0.79
N VAL A 15 11.48 39.28 1.70
CA VAL A 15 12.29 38.06 1.49
C VAL A 15 11.45 36.79 1.61
N ASN A 16 10.44 36.79 2.48
CA ASN A 16 9.48 35.70 2.58
C ASN A 16 8.29 35.96 1.65
N ASP A 17 8.56 36.02 0.35
CA ASP A 17 7.56 36.25 -0.69
C ASP A 17 6.36 35.31 -0.49
N PHE A 18 5.31 35.82 0.15
CA PHE A 18 4.05 35.11 0.37
C PHE A 18 3.15 35.20 -0.88
N GLY A 19 3.69 35.59 -2.05
CA GLY A 19 2.91 35.78 -3.28
C GLY A 19 1.90 36.92 -3.12
N VAL A 20 2.33 38.02 -2.51
CA VAL A 20 1.42 39.06 -2.03
C VAL A 20 1.30 40.19 -3.05
N ASP A 21 0.73 39.91 -4.20
CA ASP A 21 0.09 40.97 -4.98
C ASP A 21 -1.10 41.50 -4.17
N GLY A 22 -0.93 42.64 -3.49
CA GLY A 22 -2.07 43.46 -3.06
C GLY A 22 -2.36 43.65 -1.56
N ILE A 23 -1.46 43.33 -0.62
CA ILE A 23 -1.65 43.72 0.78
C ILE A 23 -1.07 45.11 1.00
N TYR A 24 -1.90 46.14 0.80
CA TYR A 24 -1.52 47.54 1.02
C TYR A 24 -1.94 48.08 2.40
N ASP A 25 -2.68 47.29 3.20
CA ASP A 25 -3.21 47.69 4.49
C ASP A 25 -3.49 46.49 5.44
N LYS A 26 -3.77 46.79 6.71
CA LYS A 26 -4.00 45.78 7.77
C LYS A 26 -5.19 44.87 7.51
N ASP A 27 -6.26 45.37 6.91
CA ASP A 27 -7.47 44.58 6.65
C ASP A 27 -7.24 43.58 5.51
N SER A 28 -6.49 44.01 4.49
CA SER A 28 -6.01 43.13 3.42
C SER A 28 -5.13 41.99 3.97
N ALA A 29 -4.25 42.28 4.94
CA ALA A 29 -3.45 41.26 5.62
C ALA A 29 -4.30 40.26 6.40
N ILE A 30 -5.24 40.76 7.21
CA ILE A 30 -6.16 39.92 8.00
C ILE A 30 -6.99 39.02 7.09
N LYS A 31 -7.48 39.53 5.95
CA LYS A 31 -8.24 38.75 4.97
C LYS A 31 -7.39 37.65 4.35
N HIS A 32 -6.16 37.95 3.96
CA HIS A 32 -5.22 36.95 3.43
C HIS A 32 -4.99 35.81 4.42
N PHE A 33 -4.59 36.11 5.67
CA PHE A 33 -4.35 35.08 6.69
C PHE A 33 -5.59 34.23 6.99
N ARG A 34 -6.78 34.84 7.01
CA ARG A 34 -8.04 34.09 7.19
C ARG A 34 -8.29 33.12 6.04
N ASN A 35 -8.03 33.54 4.80
CA ASN A 35 -8.21 32.71 3.62
C ASN A 35 -7.20 31.56 3.57
N SER A 36 -5.91 31.85 3.79
CA SER A 36 -4.87 30.82 3.86
C SER A 36 -5.15 29.82 4.99
N SER A 37 -5.59 30.30 6.17
CA SER A 37 -5.96 29.41 7.29
C SER A 37 -7.13 28.48 6.93
N LYS A 38 -8.13 28.97 6.18
CA LYS A 38 -9.24 28.14 5.69
C LYS A 38 -8.76 27.10 4.68
N GLN A 39 -7.89 27.48 3.74
CA GLN A 39 -7.30 26.55 2.77
C GLN A 39 -6.50 25.45 3.46
N PHE A 40 -5.58 25.80 4.36
CA PHE A 40 -4.81 24.81 5.12
C PHE A 40 -5.68 23.85 5.92
N LYS A 41 -6.77 24.35 6.54
CA LYS A 41 -7.73 23.47 7.24
C LYS A 41 -8.44 22.52 6.28
N SER A 42 -8.82 23.00 5.10
CA SER A 42 -9.45 22.18 4.08
C SER A 42 -8.52 21.07 3.59
N GLU A 43 -7.28 21.43 3.22
CA GLU A 43 -6.26 20.48 2.78
C GLU A 43 -5.95 19.45 3.87
N LEU A 44 -5.77 19.89 5.12
CA LEU A 44 -5.53 18.99 6.25
C LEU A 44 -6.67 17.96 6.42
N ASN A 45 -7.92 18.39 6.25
CA ASN A 45 -9.06 17.47 6.33
C ASN A 45 -9.08 16.48 5.17
N GLN A 46 -8.75 16.92 3.96
CA GLN A 46 -8.62 16.02 2.80
C GLN A 46 -7.51 14.99 3.01
N TYR A 47 -6.34 15.42 3.52
CA TYR A 47 -5.25 14.51 3.86
C TYR A 47 -5.65 13.50 4.93
N LYS A 48 -6.39 13.93 5.98
CA LYS A 48 -6.89 13.01 7.01
C LYS A 48 -7.85 11.97 6.44
N GLN A 49 -8.74 12.38 5.54
CA GLN A 49 -9.68 11.47 4.87
C GLN A 49 -8.93 10.46 3.99
N ALA A 50 -8.01 10.93 3.15
CA ALA A 50 -7.19 10.08 2.29
C ALA A 50 -6.36 9.09 3.13
N TYR A 51 -5.75 9.57 4.22
CA TYR A 51 -5.02 8.72 5.16
C TYR A 51 -5.92 7.62 5.74
N GLN A 52 -7.12 7.97 6.20
CA GLN A 52 -8.05 6.99 6.76
C GLN A 52 -8.45 5.94 5.72
N HIS A 53 -8.75 6.34 4.49
CA HIS A 53 -9.03 5.41 3.39
C HIS A 53 -7.87 4.46 3.12
N CYS A 54 -6.63 4.97 3.07
CA CYS A 54 -5.45 4.12 2.90
C CYS A 54 -5.28 3.11 4.06
N VAL A 55 -5.57 3.52 5.30
CA VAL A 55 -5.51 2.64 6.46
C VAL A 55 -6.56 1.53 6.33
N ASP A 56 -7.79 1.88 5.97
CA ASP A 56 -8.89 0.93 5.81
C ASP A 56 -8.58 -0.10 4.70
N ASP A 57 -8.06 0.37 3.55
CA ASP A 57 -7.63 -0.49 2.45
C ASP A 57 -6.51 -1.46 2.88
N LEU A 58 -5.52 -0.97 3.64
CA LEU A 58 -4.44 -1.81 4.16
C LEU A 58 -4.95 -2.89 5.12
N ILE A 59 -5.96 -2.59 5.93
CA ILE A 59 -6.59 -3.57 6.82
C ILE A 59 -7.26 -4.68 6.01
N VAL A 60 -8.04 -4.30 4.99
CA VAL A 60 -8.72 -5.27 4.10
C VAL A 60 -7.71 -6.14 3.35
N LEU A 61 -6.67 -5.53 2.77
CA LEU A 61 -5.63 -6.27 2.04
C LEU A 61 -4.90 -7.26 2.95
N ARG A 62 -4.57 -6.87 4.19
CA ARG A 62 -3.95 -7.77 5.16
C ARG A 62 -4.85 -8.95 5.53
N ALA A 63 -6.15 -8.71 5.71
CA ALA A 63 -7.10 -9.77 6.00
C ALA A 63 -7.23 -10.74 4.81
N ASN A 64 -7.29 -10.22 3.58
CA ASN A 64 -7.35 -11.02 2.36
C ASN A 64 -6.09 -11.86 2.17
N ASN A 65 -4.90 -11.30 2.38
CA ASN A 65 -3.65 -12.06 2.29
C ASN A 65 -3.63 -13.22 3.30
N LYS A 66 -4.01 -12.99 4.56
CA LYS A 66 -4.10 -14.06 5.57
C LYS A 66 -5.11 -15.15 5.22
N ARG A 67 -6.20 -14.81 4.51
CA ARG A 67 -7.16 -15.80 4.01
C ARG A 67 -6.52 -16.62 2.88
N LEU A 68 -5.92 -15.97 1.89
CA LEU A 68 -5.26 -16.63 0.76
C LEU A 68 -4.08 -17.51 1.20
N GLU A 69 -3.30 -17.09 2.20
CA GLU A 69 -2.23 -17.91 2.78
C GLU A 69 -2.75 -19.23 3.36
N ARG A 70 -3.91 -19.19 4.03
CA ARG A 70 -4.56 -20.41 4.57
C ARG A 70 -5.07 -21.30 3.45
N GLU A 71 -5.77 -20.74 2.47
CA GLU A 71 -6.27 -21.49 1.30
C GLU A 71 -5.12 -22.15 0.52
N ASN A 72 -4.02 -21.44 0.32
CA ASN A 72 -2.82 -21.99 -0.32
C ASN A 72 -2.19 -23.11 0.50
N ALA A 73 -2.17 -22.99 1.83
CA ALA A 73 -1.67 -24.06 2.70
C ALA A 73 -2.54 -25.32 2.64
N GLU A 74 -3.86 -25.17 2.62
CA GLU A 74 -4.83 -26.26 2.46
C GLU A 74 -4.67 -26.96 1.10
N GLN A 75 -4.58 -26.18 0.02
CA GLN A 75 -4.35 -26.73 -1.33
C GLN A 75 -3.02 -27.48 -1.42
N LEU A 76 -1.95 -26.93 -0.84
CA LEU A 76 -0.64 -27.59 -0.80
C LEU A 76 -0.69 -28.90 0.00
N ALA A 77 -1.42 -28.93 1.11
CA ALA A 77 -1.64 -30.15 1.89
C ALA A 77 -2.39 -31.21 1.08
N LEU A 78 -3.43 -30.81 0.34
CA LEU A 78 -4.20 -31.69 -0.53
C LEU A 78 -3.34 -32.25 -1.67
N LEU A 79 -2.54 -31.43 -2.33
CA LEU A 79 -1.61 -31.87 -3.37
C LEU A 79 -0.60 -32.89 -2.85
N LYS A 80 -0.10 -32.72 -1.61
CA LYS A 80 0.77 -33.72 -0.96
C LYS A 80 0.05 -35.05 -0.72
N GLN A 81 -1.24 -35.02 -0.37
CA GLN A 81 -2.04 -36.25 -0.22
C GLN A 81 -2.28 -36.93 -1.57
N PHE A 82 -2.61 -36.18 -2.62
CA PHE A 82 -2.77 -36.73 -3.97
C PHE A 82 -1.48 -37.36 -4.48
N ARG A 83 -0.32 -36.72 -4.26
CA ARG A 83 0.97 -37.32 -4.61
C ARG A 83 1.18 -38.66 -3.92
N LYS A 84 0.93 -38.77 -2.61
CA LYS A 84 1.01 -40.04 -1.88
C LYS A 84 0.09 -41.12 -2.46
N LEU A 85 -1.14 -40.74 -2.84
CA LEU A 85 -2.09 -41.67 -3.46
C LEU A 85 -1.61 -42.15 -4.83
N ILE A 86 -1.07 -41.24 -5.65
CA ILE A 86 -0.48 -41.57 -6.95
C ILE A 86 0.69 -42.52 -6.74
N ASP A 87 1.63 -42.18 -5.85
CA ASP A 87 2.79 -43.03 -5.53
C ASP A 87 2.35 -44.42 -5.08
N TYR A 88 1.35 -44.52 -4.19
CA TYR A 88 0.78 -45.79 -3.76
C TYR A 88 0.23 -46.61 -4.94
N LYS A 89 -0.61 -46.01 -5.79
CA LYS A 89 -1.19 -46.70 -6.95
C LYS A 89 -0.13 -47.13 -7.96
N LEU A 90 0.89 -46.30 -8.14
CA LEU A 90 2.04 -46.58 -8.99
C LEU A 90 2.87 -47.76 -8.44
N THR A 91 3.10 -47.83 -7.12
CA THR A 91 3.84 -48.95 -6.49
C THR A 91 3.14 -50.30 -6.58
N LEU A 92 1.80 -50.33 -6.64
CA LEU A 92 1.03 -51.57 -6.79
C LEU A 92 1.13 -52.17 -8.20
N HIS A 93 1.47 -51.37 -9.21
CA HIS A 93 1.44 -51.78 -10.62
C HIS A 93 2.75 -51.54 -11.36
N GLN A 94 3.90 -51.69 -10.70
CA GLN A 94 5.23 -51.40 -11.26
C GLN A 94 5.54 -52.17 -12.56
N GLY A 95 4.97 -53.36 -12.76
CA GLY A 95 5.14 -54.14 -13.98
C GLY A 95 4.27 -53.69 -15.17
N SER A 96 3.23 -52.89 -14.92
CA SER A 96 2.26 -52.45 -15.92
C SER A 96 2.90 -51.53 -16.95
N SER A 97 2.55 -51.72 -18.23
CA SER A 97 2.95 -50.79 -19.31
C SER A 97 2.45 -49.37 -19.04
N MET A 98 1.25 -49.26 -18.46
CA MET A 98 0.63 -47.99 -18.06
C MET A 98 1.47 -47.26 -17.00
N TYR A 99 2.04 -47.97 -16.02
CA TYR A 99 2.93 -47.38 -15.00
C TYR A 99 4.17 -46.76 -15.64
N ARG A 100 4.84 -47.51 -16.53
CA ARG A 100 6.06 -47.03 -17.20
C ARG A 100 5.79 -45.78 -18.03
N GLU A 101 4.65 -45.72 -18.70
CA GLU A 101 4.25 -44.54 -19.48
C GLU A 101 4.01 -43.32 -18.58
N TYR A 102 3.22 -43.45 -17.52
CA TYR A 102 2.94 -42.32 -16.61
C TYR A 102 4.19 -41.86 -15.85
N ARG A 103 5.03 -42.79 -15.39
CA ARG A 103 6.29 -42.46 -14.69
C ARG A 103 7.24 -41.67 -15.60
N SER A 104 7.40 -42.11 -16.85
CA SER A 104 8.21 -41.41 -17.86
C SER A 104 7.70 -39.98 -18.11
N LYS A 105 6.39 -39.78 -18.21
CA LYS A 105 5.79 -38.44 -18.37
C LYS A 105 6.02 -37.55 -17.14
N LEU A 106 5.92 -38.10 -15.92
CA LEU A 106 6.21 -37.36 -14.68
C LEU A 106 7.69 -36.99 -14.55
N ASP A 107 8.60 -37.87 -14.97
CA ASP A 107 10.04 -37.61 -15.00
C ASP A 107 10.38 -36.46 -15.96
N GLN A 108 9.74 -36.41 -17.15
CA GLN A 108 9.89 -35.29 -18.09
C GLN A 108 9.43 -33.95 -17.51
N LEU A 109 8.46 -33.97 -16.59
CA LEU A 109 7.96 -32.80 -15.88
C LEU A 109 8.78 -32.46 -14.62
N GLY A 110 9.86 -33.21 -14.32
CA GLY A 110 10.70 -33.00 -13.14
C GLY A 110 10.06 -33.42 -11.82
N VAL A 111 8.93 -34.13 -11.86
CA VAL A 111 8.20 -34.59 -10.68
C VAL A 111 8.83 -35.92 -10.23
N LYS A 112 9.86 -35.85 -9.38
CA LYS A 112 10.52 -37.05 -8.84
C LYS A 112 9.56 -37.86 -7.98
#